data_AF-A0A536D691-F1
#
_entry.id   AF-A0A536D691-F1
#
_cell.length_a   1.000
_cell.length_b   1.000
_cell.length_c   1.000
_cell.angle_alpha   90.00
_cell.angle_beta   90.00
_cell.angle_gamma   90.00
#
_symmetry.space_group_name_H-M   'P 1'
#
loop_
_entity.id
_entity.type
_entity.pdbx_description
1 polymer ?
#
loop_
_entity_poly.entity_id
_entity_poly.type
_entity_poly.pdbx_seq_one_letter_code
_entity_poly.pdbx_strand_id
1 'polypeptide(L)'
;MTAMGVYVGTVGMSMWASDDGGETWARLYGRGLYGESRVFSLTSQPANGSSVLAGTDQGIYRWYGREQRWEHLPSQMDSTQTW
;
A
#
# COMPACT_ATOMS: atom_id res chain seq x y z
N MET A 1 1.46 22.21 -1.74
CA MET A 1 0.61 21.13 -2.29
C MET A 1 1.53 20.20 -3.06
N THR A 2 2.09 19.18 -2.42
CA THR A 2 2.95 18.25 -3.17
C THR A 2 2.86 16.90 -2.51
N ALA A 3 2.39 15.90 -3.26
CA ALA A 3 2.75 14.50 -3.07
C ALA A 3 2.13 13.69 -4.23
N MET A 4 2.58 13.94 -5.46
CA MET A 4 2.52 12.86 -6.47
C MET A 4 3.83 12.09 -6.34
N GLY A 5 3.94 11.33 -5.25
CA GLY A 5 5.03 10.38 -5.09
C GLY A 5 4.82 9.17 -6.00
N VAL A 6 5.90 8.52 -6.39
CA VAL A 6 5.85 7.23 -7.10
C VAL A 6 5.63 6.15 -6.06
N TYR A 7 4.71 5.22 -6.33
CA TYR A 7 4.46 4.07 -5.46
C TYR A 7 4.76 2.77 -6.21
N VAL A 8 5.45 1.85 -5.54
CA VAL A 8 5.79 0.53 -6.10
C VAL A 8 5.36 -0.56 -5.13
N GLY A 9 4.63 -1.54 -5.67
CA GLY A 9 4.31 -2.79 -5.02
C GLY A 9 5.32 -3.86 -5.43
N THR A 10 5.75 -4.68 -4.49
CA THR A 10 6.73 -5.73 -4.74
C THR A 10 6.16 -7.12 -4.43
N VAL A 11 6.85 -8.15 -4.90
CA VAL A 11 6.61 -9.55 -4.50
C VAL A 11 7.54 -9.85 -3.32
N GLY A 12 7.00 -9.89 -2.09
CA GLY A 12 7.77 -10.31 -0.91
C GLY A 12 8.39 -9.19 -0.07
N MET A 13 8.19 -7.91 -0.41
CA MET A 13 8.69 -6.77 0.39
C MET A 13 7.67 -5.64 0.55
N SER A 14 6.38 -5.92 0.34
CA SER A 14 5.30 -4.95 0.48
C SER A 14 5.52 -3.72 -0.43
N MET A 15 5.21 -2.53 0.07
CA MET A 15 5.20 -1.29 -0.71
C MET A 15 6.33 -0.33 -0.39
N TRP A 16 6.70 0.44 -1.41
CA TRP A 16 7.70 1.49 -1.39
C TRP A 16 7.13 2.76 -2.01
N ALA A 17 7.63 3.90 -1.55
CA ALA A 17 7.30 5.21 -2.10
C ALA A 17 8.56 6.04 -2.33
N SER A 18 8.50 6.92 -3.31
CA SER A 18 9.51 7.92 -3.61
C SER A 18 8.84 9.28 -3.77
N ASP A 19 9.45 10.33 -3.21
CA ASP A 19 9.04 11.72 -3.37
C ASP A 19 9.91 12.51 -4.36
N ASP A 20 10.99 11.90 -4.86
CA ASP A 20 11.98 12.49 -5.77
C ASP A 20 11.97 11.87 -7.17
N GLY A 21 10.85 11.26 -7.57
CA GLY A 21 10.68 10.69 -8.92
C GLY A 21 11.37 9.34 -9.12
N GLY A 22 11.81 8.69 -8.05
CA GLY A 22 12.38 7.35 -8.04
C GLY A 22 13.88 7.30 -7.82
N GLU A 23 14.52 8.42 -7.46
CA GLU A 23 15.95 8.46 -7.13
C GLU A 23 16.21 7.82 -5.76
N THR A 24 15.36 8.10 -4.77
CA THR A 24 15.39 7.46 -3.45
C THR A 24 14.02 6.87 -3.09
N TRP A 25 14.06 5.84 -2.23
CA TRP A 25 12.88 5.05 -1.89
C TRP A 25 12.79 4.84 -0.38
N ALA A 26 11.62 5.10 0.16
CA ALA A 26 11.25 4.74 1.51
C ALA A 26 10.24 3.60 1.47
N ARG A 27 10.50 2.54 2.25
CA ARG A 27 9.49 1.49 2.43
C ARG A 27 8.31 2.07 3.21
N LEU A 28 7.10 1.78 2.77
CA LEU A 28 5.87 2.11 3.50
C LEU A 28 5.67 1.13 4.65
N TYR A 29 6.63 1.15 5.58
CA TYR A 29 6.63 0.33 6.77
C TYR A 29 5.67 0.94 7.78
N GLY A 30 4.66 0.17 8.17
CA GLY A 30 3.66 0.61 9.13
C GLY A 30 2.93 -0.59 9.70
N ARG A 31 2.31 -0.41 10.86
CA ARG A 31 1.46 -1.45 11.45
C ARG A 31 0.30 -1.77 10.50
N GLY A 32 -0.06 -3.05 10.37
CA GLY A 32 -1.27 -3.51 9.68
C GLY A 32 -1.02 -4.41 8.48
N LEU A 33 -0.04 -4.09 7.61
CA LEU A 33 0.33 -4.93 6.47
C LEU A 33 1.58 -5.75 6.80
N TYR A 34 1.55 -7.04 6.51
CA TYR A 34 2.70 -7.91 6.72
C TYR A 34 3.86 -7.49 5.79
N GLY A 35 5.07 -7.46 6.33
CA GLY A 35 6.24 -6.94 5.60
C GLY A 35 6.53 -7.69 4.31
N GLU A 36 6.27 -9.00 4.27
CA GLU A 36 6.56 -9.82 3.09
C GLU A 36 5.32 -10.06 2.20
N SER A 37 4.25 -9.29 2.39
CA SER A 37 3.08 -9.35 1.51
C SER A 37 3.46 -9.07 0.06
N ARG A 38 2.80 -9.80 -0.84
CA ARG A 38 2.87 -9.55 -2.29
C ARG A 38 1.83 -8.51 -2.64
N VAL A 39 2.21 -7.53 -3.43
CA VAL A 39 1.31 -6.47 -3.90
C VAL A 39 1.06 -6.66 -5.38
N PHE A 40 -0.19 -6.91 -5.76
CA PHE A 40 -0.58 -7.23 -7.13
C PHE A 40 -1.18 -6.03 -7.87
N SER A 41 -1.81 -5.11 -7.14
CA SER A 41 -2.46 -3.94 -7.72
C SER A 41 -2.36 -2.74 -6.80
N LEU A 42 -2.28 -1.55 -7.41
CA LEU A 42 -2.21 -0.26 -6.73
C LEU A 42 -3.16 0.73 -7.39
N THR A 43 -3.82 1.55 -6.56
CA THR A 43 -4.51 2.74 -7.06
C THR A 43 -4.35 3.90 -6.08
N SER A 44 -4.10 5.09 -6.63
CA SER A 44 -4.10 6.31 -5.85
C SER A 44 -5.54 6.74 -5.58
N GLN A 45 -5.82 7.21 -4.36
CA GLN A 45 -7.13 7.76 -4.02
C GLN A 45 -7.04 9.29 -3.93
N PRO A 46 -7.54 10.04 -4.94
CA PRO A 46 -7.36 11.49 -5.01
C PRO A 46 -8.13 12.25 -3.92
N ALA A 47 -9.25 11.70 -3.45
CA ALA A 47 -10.21 12.42 -2.60
C ALA A 47 -9.70 12.73 -1.18
N ASN A 48 -8.74 11.94 -0.65
CA ASN A 48 -8.40 11.97 0.78
C ASN A 48 -6.92 12.25 1.09
N GLY A 49 -6.12 12.69 0.11
CA GLY A 49 -4.73 13.10 0.32
C GLY A 49 -3.80 11.93 0.69
N SER A 50 -2.82 11.66 -0.17
CA SER A 50 -1.70 10.72 0.08
C SER A 50 -2.09 9.29 0.49
N SER A 51 -3.33 8.85 0.23
CA SER A 51 -3.77 7.49 0.48
C SER A 51 -3.70 6.65 -0.80
N VAL A 52 -3.12 5.46 -0.68
CA VAL A 52 -3.06 4.44 -1.73
C VAL A 52 -3.83 3.21 -1.26
N LEU A 53 -4.54 2.58 -2.18
CA LEU A 53 -5.10 1.25 -1.98
C LEU A 53 -4.18 0.22 -2.64
N ALA A 54 -3.92 -0.86 -1.91
CA ALA A 54 -3.12 -1.98 -2.35
C ALA A 54 -3.94 -3.26 -2.30
N GLY A 55 -4.02 -3.96 -3.43
CA GLY A 55 -4.48 -5.35 -3.47
C GLY A 55 -3.29 -6.27 -3.22
N THR A 56 -3.36 -7.07 -2.16
CA THR A 56 -2.29 -7.95 -1.73
C THR A 56 -2.74 -9.40 -1.69
N ASP A 57 -1.82 -10.32 -1.45
CA ASP A 57 -2.11 -11.73 -1.14
C ASP A 57 -2.81 -11.95 0.21
N GLN A 58 -3.10 -10.87 0.96
CA GLN A 58 -3.79 -10.90 2.24
C GLN A 58 -5.05 -10.01 2.24
N GLY A 59 -5.52 -9.57 1.07
CA GLY A 59 -6.72 -8.74 0.93
C GLY A 59 -6.42 -7.31 0.48
N ILE A 60 -7.35 -6.40 0.76
CA ILE A 60 -7.26 -5.00 0.34
C ILE A 60 -6.80 -4.16 1.51
N TYR A 61 -5.77 -3.33 1.29
CA TYR A 61 -5.20 -2.47 2.31
C TYR A 61 -5.19 -1.01 1.89
N ARG A 62 -5.45 -0.11 2.85
CA ARG A 62 -5.34 1.33 2.68
C ARG A 62 -4.15 1.88 3.44
N TRP A 63 -3.34 2.68 2.77
CA TRP A 63 -2.27 3.46 3.41
C TRP A 63 -2.79 4.79 3.92
N TYR A 64 -2.51 5.10 5.18
CA TYR A 64 -2.67 6.43 5.75
C TYR A 64 -1.30 7.05 6.01
N GLY A 65 -0.83 7.89 5.07
CA GLY A 65 0.52 8.47 5.14
C GLY A 65 0.79 9.31 6.38
N ARG A 66 -0.21 10.04 6.89
CA ARG A 66 -0.05 10.87 8.12
C ARG A 66 0.15 10.02 9.37
N GLU A 67 -0.51 8.88 9.46
CA GLU A 67 -0.40 7.97 10.60
C GLU A 67 0.66 6.87 10.39
N GLN A 68 1.31 6.83 9.23
CA GLN A 68 2.23 5.78 8.79
C GLN A 68 1.69 4.37 9.09
N ARG A 69 0.44 4.11 8.71
CA ARG A 69 -0.24 2.84 9.00
C ARG A 69 -1.00 2.29 7.80
N TRP A 70 -1.11 0.96 7.81
CA TRP A 70 -1.97 0.20 6.93
C TRP A 70 -3.25 -0.17 7.66
N GLU A 71 -4.39 -0.01 7.00
CA GLU A 71 -5.68 -0.51 7.43
C GLU A 71 -6.14 -1.60 6.47
N HIS A 72 -6.44 -2.78 7.00
CA HIS A 72 -7.12 -3.81 6.23
C HIS A 72 -8.57 -3.40 6.00
N LEU A 73 -9.03 -3.43 4.75
CA LEU A 73 -10.40 -3.13 4.39
C LEU A 73 -11.19 -4.44 4.31
N PRO A 74 -12.21 -4.63 5.17
CA PRO A 74 -13.01 -5.84 5.17
C PRO A 74 -13.66 -6.09 3.80
N SER A 75 -13.63 -7.34 3.37
CA SER A 75 -14.28 -7.78 2.13
C SER A 75 -14.91 -9.16 2.29
N GLN A 76 -15.85 -9.49 1.40
CA GLN A 76 -16.41 -10.85 1.35
C GLN A 76 -15.35 -11.91 0.97
N MET A 77 -14.21 -11.48 0.44
CA MET A 77 -13.11 -12.38 0.05
C MET A 77 -12.24 -12.78 1.25
N ASP A 78 -12.35 -12.11 2.40
CA ASP A 78 -11.50 -12.37 3.57
C ASP A 78 -11.68 -13.80 4.11
N SER A 79 -12.86 -14.39 3.91
CA SER A 79 -13.16 -15.78 4.26
C SER A 79 -12.82 -16.77 3.15
N THR A 80 -12.25 -16.31 2.03
CA THR A 80 -11.98 -17.12 0.84
C THR A 80 -10.47 -17.28 0.67
N GLN A 81 -10.00 -18.53 0.60
CA GLN A 81 -8.62 -18.79 0.23
C GLN A 81 -8.48 -18.70 -1.29
N THR A 82 -7.68 -17.75 -1.77
CA THR A 82 -7.26 -17.69 -3.18
C THR A 82 -5.87 -18.29 -3.29
N TRP A 83 -5.79 -19.55 -3.72
CA TRP A 83 -4.55 -20.21 -4.15
C TRP A 83 -4.54 -20.29 -5.68
#